data_AF-A0A2G9RHV7-F1
#
_entry.id   AF-A0A2G9RHV7-F1
#
_cell.length_a   1.000
_cell.length_b   1.000
_cell.length_c   1.000
_cell.angle_alpha   90.00
_cell.angle_beta   90.00
_cell.angle_gamma   90.00
#
_symmetry.space_group_name_H-M   'P 1'
#
loop_
_entity.id
_entity.type
_entity.pdbx_description
1 polymer ?
#
loop_
_entity_poly.entity_id
_entity_poly.type
_entity_poly.pdbx_seq_one_letter_code
_entity_poly.pdbx_strand_id
1 'polypeptide(L)'
;ASKILDIPVIVTEQYPKGLGPTVPELGADGIKKYSKTCFTMLIPEVEKELQAFPERRSVILCGIETQACITSTTLDLLEKGFDVHVVADACSSRR
;
A
#
# COMPACT_ATOMS: atom_id res chain seq x y z
N ALA A 1 -5.08 -6.55 12.71
CA ALA A 1 -4.29 -7.80 12.57
C ALA A 1 -2.80 -7.54 12.52
N SER A 2 -2.31 -6.70 11.59
CA SER A 2 -0.87 -6.40 11.43
C SER A 2 -0.14 -6.07 12.72
N LYS A 3 -0.69 -5.17 13.55
CA LYS A 3 -0.13 -4.80 14.87
C LYS A 3 0.00 -5.98 15.85
N ILE A 4 -0.95 -6.91 15.85
CA ILE A 4 -0.95 -8.07 16.75
C ILE A 4 0.11 -9.10 16.31
N LEU A 5 0.30 -9.22 14.99
CA LEU A 5 1.21 -10.19 14.36
C LEU A 5 2.60 -9.59 14.05
N ASP A 6 2.87 -8.36 14.46
CA ASP A 6 4.09 -7.61 14.17
C ASP A 6 4.47 -7.62 12.67
N ILE A 7 3.47 -7.40 11.82
CA ILE A 7 3.65 -7.26 10.37
C ILE A 7 3.91 -5.78 10.05
N PRO A 8 5.03 -5.43 9.40
CA PRO A 8 5.32 -4.08 8.92
C PRO A 8 4.20 -3.56 8.03
N VAL A 9 3.82 -2.31 8.26
CA VAL A 9 2.75 -1.63 7.52
C VAL A 9 3.34 -0.43 6.80
N ILE A 10 3.07 -0.35 5.51
CA ILE A 10 3.41 0.80 4.67
C ILE A 10 2.09 1.47 4.25
N VAL A 11 2.02 2.80 4.40
CA VAL A 11 0.83 3.58 4.03
C VAL A 11 1.22 4.60 2.98
N THR A 12 0.50 4.64 1.86
CA THR A 12 0.68 5.66 0.83
C THR A 12 -0.56 6.54 0.68
N GLU A 13 -0.37 7.82 0.40
CA GLU A 13 -1.44 8.79 0.17
C GLU A 13 -1.33 9.36 -1.25
N GLN A 14 -2.38 9.20 -2.05
CA GLN A 14 -2.46 9.79 -3.38
C GLN A 14 -2.79 11.27 -3.25
N TYR A 15 -1.86 12.15 -3.62
CA TYR A 15 -2.04 13.62 -3.63
C TYR A 15 -2.86 14.16 -2.44
N PRO A 16 -2.38 14.00 -1.19
CA PRO A 16 -3.17 14.29 0.01
C PRO A 16 -3.62 15.75 0.11
N LYS A 17 -2.93 16.67 -0.56
CA LYS A 17 -3.35 18.09 -0.67
C LYS A 17 -4.69 18.26 -1.37
N GLY A 18 -5.04 17.39 -2.33
CA GLY A 18 -6.30 17.47 -3.07
C GLY A 18 -7.30 16.37 -2.76
N LEU A 19 -6.83 15.19 -2.32
CA LEU A 19 -7.71 14.06 -1.98
C LEU A 19 -7.92 13.85 -0.48
N GLY A 20 -7.24 14.64 0.35
CA GLY A 20 -7.25 14.49 1.80
C GLY A 20 -6.25 13.44 2.30
N PRO A 21 -5.98 13.43 3.61
CA PRO A 21 -5.11 12.43 4.23
C PRO A 21 -5.83 11.08 4.40
N THR A 22 -5.08 10.08 4.84
CA THR A 22 -5.60 8.79 5.29
C THR A 22 -6.66 9.01 6.38
N VAL A 23 -7.79 8.30 6.27
CA VAL A 23 -8.91 8.45 7.21
C VAL A 23 -8.54 7.93 8.62
N PRO A 24 -8.96 8.62 9.69
CA PRO A 24 -8.57 8.27 11.07
C PRO A 24 -9.07 6.89 11.52
N GLU A 25 -10.16 6.39 10.95
CA GLU A 25 -10.76 5.09 11.25
C GLU A 25 -9.81 3.92 10.96
N LEU A 26 -8.81 4.12 10.09
CA LEU A 26 -7.77 3.11 9.83
C LEU A 26 -6.77 2.96 11.00
N GLY A 27 -6.78 3.87 11.98
CA GLY A 27 -5.88 3.82 13.13
C GLY A 27 -4.40 3.84 12.75
N ALA A 28 -4.07 4.47 11.61
CA ALA A 28 -2.71 4.55 11.07
C ALA A 28 -1.90 5.70 11.71
N ASP A 29 -2.33 6.20 12.86
CA ASP A 29 -1.61 7.22 13.63
C ASP A 29 -0.22 6.70 14.03
N GLY A 30 0.79 7.56 13.92
CA GLY A 30 2.18 7.19 14.17
C GLY A 30 2.85 6.33 13.08
N ILE A 31 2.10 5.78 12.12
CA ILE A 31 2.68 5.13 10.93
C ILE A 31 3.09 6.21 9.93
N LYS A 32 4.26 6.06 9.32
CA LYS A 32 4.74 6.98 8.28
C LYS A 32 3.87 6.86 7.03
N LYS A 33 3.42 8.00 6.50
CA LYS A 33 2.65 8.08 5.24
C LYS A 33 3.52 8.59 4.11
N TYR A 34 3.48 7.90 2.98
CA TYR A 34 4.22 8.23 1.77
C TYR A 34 3.30 8.91 0.76
N SER A 35 3.49 10.21 0.57
CA SER A 35 2.72 10.96 -0.43
C SER A 35 3.22 10.64 -1.84
N LYS A 36 2.29 10.39 -2.78
CA LYS A 36 2.60 10.09 -4.17
C LYS A 36 1.60 10.70 -5.15
N THR A 37 2.00 10.80 -6.41
CA THR A 37 1.12 11.21 -7.52
C THR A 37 0.98 10.12 -8.60
N CYS A 38 1.88 9.15 -8.66
CA CYS A 38 1.73 7.95 -9.49
C CYS A 38 0.73 6.96 -8.88
N PHE A 39 0.11 6.12 -9.70
CA PHE A 39 -0.87 5.14 -9.21
C PHE A 39 -0.24 4.03 -8.38
N THR A 40 0.88 3.47 -8.82
CA THR A 40 1.63 2.47 -8.05
C THR A 40 2.07 3.00 -6.69
N MET A 41 2.06 2.15 -5.66
CA MET A 41 2.64 2.43 -4.35
C MET A 41 4.17 2.28 -4.34
N LEU A 42 4.76 1.63 -5.35
CA LEU A 42 6.21 1.39 -5.45
C LEU A 42 6.98 2.64 -5.90
N ILE A 43 6.90 3.70 -5.09
CA ILE A 43 7.79 4.86 -5.20
C ILE A 43 9.16 4.53 -4.57
N PRO A 44 10.24 5.26 -4.90
CA PRO A 44 11.58 4.96 -4.39
C PRO A 44 11.67 4.83 -2.86
N GLU A 45 10.90 5.62 -2.12
CA GLU A 45 10.86 5.58 -0.66
C GLU A 45 10.20 4.30 -0.12
N VAL A 46 9.16 3.81 -0.79
CA VAL A 46 8.48 2.54 -0.45
C VAL A 46 9.34 1.36 -0.87
N GLU A 47 10.00 1.42 -2.02
CA GLU A 47 10.97 0.38 -2.42
C GLU A 47 12.10 0.25 -1.41
N LYS A 48 12.63 1.38 -0.92
CA LYS A 48 13.66 1.38 0.12
C LYS A 48 13.15 0.75 1.42
N GLU A 49 11.89 0.97 1.78
CA GLU A 49 11.29 0.37 2.96
C GLU A 49 11.07 -1.15 2.80
N LEU A 50 10.67 -1.60 1.61
CA LEU A 50 10.60 -3.03 1.28
C LEU A 50 11.97 -3.70 1.34
N GLN A 51 13.03 -3.02 0.88
CA GLN A 51 14.41 -3.52 0.96
C GLN A 51 14.91 -3.70 2.40
N ALA A 52 14.30 -3.04 3.39
CA ALA A 52 14.62 -3.27 4.80
C ALA A 52 14.16 -4.67 5.29
N PHE A 53 13.36 -5.38 4.50
CA PHE A 53 12.83 -6.70 4.81
C PHE A 53 13.11 -7.71 3.67
N PRO A 54 14.38 -8.04 3.37
CA PRO A 54 14.75 -8.82 2.18
C PRO A 54 14.16 -10.23 2.14
N GLU A 55 13.88 -10.82 3.31
CA GLU A 55 13.28 -12.16 3.44
C GLU A 55 11.75 -12.15 3.21
N ARG A 56 11.10 -10.98 3.19
CA ARG A 56 9.64 -10.86 3.04
C ARG A 56 9.28 -10.77 1.56
N ARG A 57 8.79 -11.88 1.01
CA ARG A 57 8.31 -11.94 -0.38
C ARG A 57 6.80 -11.85 -0.53
N SER A 58 6.03 -12.03 0.55
CA SER A 58 4.57 -11.90 0.50
C SER A 58 4.10 -10.51 0.91
N VAL A 59 3.17 -9.95 0.14
CA VAL A 59 2.55 -8.64 0.39
C VAL A 59 1.05 -8.81 0.52
N ILE A 60 0.47 -8.32 1.62
CA ILE A 60 -0.97 -8.15 1.77
C ILE A 60 -1.31 -6.73 1.28
N LEU A 61 -2.15 -6.62 0.26
CA LEU A 61 -2.49 -5.35 -0.39
C LEU A 61 -3.98 -5.06 -0.25
N CYS A 62 -4.32 -3.86 0.20
CA CYS A 62 -5.69 -3.37 0.35
C CYS A 62 -5.76 -1.86 0.12
N GLY A 63 -6.96 -1.34 -0.17
CA GLY A 63 -7.21 0.10 -0.32
C GLY A 63 -7.98 0.45 -1.60
N ILE A 64 -7.83 1.69 -2.05
CA ILE A 64 -8.57 2.24 -3.18
C ILE A 64 -7.66 3.06 -4.13
N GLU A 65 -8.00 3.20 -5.40
CA GLU A 65 -9.06 2.49 -6.13
C GLU A 65 -8.54 1.16 -6.71
N THR A 66 -9.39 0.14 -6.76
CA THR A 66 -9.02 -1.23 -7.15
C THR A 66 -8.38 -1.26 -8.53
N GLN A 67 -9.03 -0.67 -9.53
CA GLN A 67 -8.58 -0.65 -10.93
C GLN A 67 -7.40 0.30 -11.21
N ALA A 68 -7.00 1.14 -10.24
CA ALA A 68 -5.93 2.11 -10.39
C ALA A 68 -4.78 1.77 -9.45
N CYS A 69 -4.76 2.34 -8.25
CA CYS A 69 -3.66 2.18 -7.30
C CYS A 69 -3.40 0.72 -6.94
N ILE A 70 -4.44 -0.08 -6.70
CA ILE A 70 -4.26 -1.49 -6.30
C ILE A 70 -3.75 -2.33 -7.47
N THR A 71 -4.38 -2.24 -8.65
CA THR A 71 -3.92 -2.97 -9.85
C THR A 71 -2.50 -2.58 -10.25
N SER A 72 -2.16 -1.29 -10.38
CA SER A 72 -0.81 -0.88 -10.77
C SER A 72 0.24 -1.35 -9.76
N THR A 73 -0.04 -1.24 -8.46
CA THR A 73 0.87 -1.73 -7.42
C THR A 73 1.04 -3.25 -7.47
N THR A 74 -0.06 -3.98 -7.71
CA THR A 74 -0.04 -5.44 -7.82
C THR A 74 0.87 -5.88 -8.97
N LEU A 75 0.72 -5.27 -10.15
CA LEU A 75 1.53 -5.62 -11.32
C LEU A 75 3.02 -5.35 -11.08
N ASP A 76 3.37 -4.18 -10.56
CA ASP A 76 4.77 -3.83 -10.28
C ASP A 76 5.40 -4.74 -9.20
N LEU A 77 4.63 -5.14 -8.19
CA LEU A 77 5.08 -6.10 -7.17
C LEU A 77 5.30 -7.50 -7.76
N LEU A 78 4.39 -7.97 -8.61
CA LEU A 78 4.51 -9.25 -9.30
C LEU A 78 5.74 -9.26 -10.22
N GLU A 79 5.99 -8.18 -10.96
CA GLU A 79 7.20 -8.03 -11.80
C GLU A 79 8.50 -8.09 -11.00
N LYS A 80 8.48 -7.64 -9.74
CA LYS A 80 9.61 -7.75 -8.80
C LYS A 80 9.68 -9.09 -8.05
N GLY A 81 8.79 -10.03 -8.36
CA GLY A 81 8.77 -11.39 -7.80
C GLY A 81 8.25 -11.46 -6.36
N PHE A 82 7.30 -10.59 -5.99
CA PHE A 82 6.54 -10.72 -4.75
C PHE A 82 5.29 -11.58 -4.94
N ASP A 83 4.91 -12.31 -3.90
CA ASP A 83 3.60 -12.96 -3.80
C ASP A 83 2.57 -11.95 -3.28
N VAL A 84 1.65 -11.51 -4.14
CA VAL A 84 0.69 -10.45 -3.79
C VAL A 84 -0.67 -11.05 -3.43
N HIS A 85 -1.13 -10.76 -2.22
CA HIS A 85 -2.44 -11.17 -1.69
C HIS A 85 -3.35 -9.94 -1.58
N VAL A 86 -4.22 -9.75 -2.57
CA VAL A 86 -5.20 -8.65 -2.56
C VAL A 86 -6.40 -9.03 -1.68
N VAL A 87 -6.70 -8.18 -0.71
CA VAL A 87 -7.82 -8.36 0.23
C VAL A 87 -9.08 -7.77 -0.39
N ALA A 88 -9.84 -8.60 -1.12
CA ALA A 88 -10.94 -8.15 -1.98
C ALA A 88 -12.03 -7.36 -1.23
N ASP A 89 -12.35 -7.75 0.00
CA ASP A 89 -13.32 -7.07 0.89
C ASP A 89 -12.78 -5.75 1.46
N ALA A 90 -11.48 -5.51 1.40
CA ALA A 90 -10.82 -4.25 1.75
C ALA A 90 -10.35 -3.46 0.52
N CYS A 91 -10.86 -3.81 -0.67
CA CYS A 91 -10.61 -3.10 -1.92
C CYS A 91 -11.93 -2.65 -2.53
N SER A 92 -11.95 -1.43 -3.08
CA SER A 92 -13.14 -0.90 -3.75
C SER A 92 -12.80 0.14 -4.81
N SER A 93 -13.81 0.55 -5.56
CA SER A 93 -13.71 1.46 -6.71
C SER A 93 -15.00 2.26 -6.85
N ARG A 94 -14.89 3.46 -7.42
CA ARG A 94 -16.08 4.17 -7.92
C ARG A 94 -16.55 3.55 -9.23
N ARG A 95 -17.84 3.67 -9.54
CA ARG A 95 -18.41 3.31 -10.85
C ARG A 95 -18.01 4.33 -11.91
#